data_AF-A0A1M5URW4-F1
#
_entry.id   AF-A0A1M5URW4-F1
#
_cell.length_a   1.000
_cell.length_b   1.000
_cell.length_c   1.000
_cell.angle_alpha   90.00
_cell.angle_beta   90.00
_cell.angle_gamma   90.00
#
_symmetry.space_group_name_H-M   'P 1'
#
loop_
_entity.id
_entity.type
_entity.pdbx_description
1 polymer ?
#
loop_
_entity_poly.entity_id
_entity_poly.type
_entity_poly.pdbx_seq_one_letter_code
_entity_poly.pdbx_strand_id
1 'polypeptide(L)'
;MRISRKIFAVIGAISFGLATTAFAQPELREAIDAGDIATAKKIVKKGAAEEIYCGKLSPEDAVKVYEKIFKAMPDQSFNLCPAQFSYGYGTKVCSNAKAMNACTEVITYLLMEGENGNAKALDALEGVSKAALKTKAFAKPFRMAVDTSIWVPCPKKGKAREACIEDCLQYALNTKDSAREATCESEPEHFIDTTIGVTVPSPLYEKLRTGLLEGYWKTQKTTAEKYSKLMKLNAKALSIPDSEIVDIAYVARWADKHKADSTALPGGELFRFCTSWQPAVDSILAEKEFATRCPVFEIFEDGRDGQKYKVKEINGTRWFVQNLNFAVEEKSMCYDREDDNCKTYGRLYTHEAALAACPEGTHLATDDDWKMLEIYAGGANAAAEKLRSNGSDDYAFTAMFGGYANKNGISVIQGEGAYFWTGNDVGDGRGVARSMFSTDKEVSTIPVDKGFWLSVRCVVNN
;
A
#
# COMPACT_ATOMS: atom_id res chain seq x y z
N MET A 1 1.87 2.02 34.48
CA MET A 1 3.14 2.76 34.32
C MET A 1 2.82 4.07 33.59
N ARG A 2 2.92 5.21 34.29
CA ARG A 2 2.47 6.52 33.81
C ARG A 2 3.35 7.01 32.66
N ILE A 3 2.80 7.13 31.46
CA ILE A 3 3.45 7.80 30.33
C ILE A 3 3.29 9.32 30.51
N SER A 4 4.43 9.99 30.49
CA SER A 4 4.65 11.40 30.77
C SER A 4 3.88 12.33 29.82
N ARG A 5 3.04 13.19 30.39
CA ARG A 5 2.52 14.43 29.78
C ARG A 5 3.68 15.40 29.51
N LYS A 6 4.40 15.25 28.39
CA LYS A 6 5.38 16.26 27.91
C LYS A 6 5.46 16.34 26.37
N ILE A 7 4.32 16.35 25.68
CA ILE A 7 4.24 16.71 24.24
C ILE A 7 3.16 17.79 24.02
N PHE A 8 3.12 18.77 24.91
CA PHE A 8 2.33 19.99 24.77
C PHE A 8 3.17 21.16 25.29
N ALA A 9 4.20 21.56 24.52
CA ALA A 9 4.90 22.83 24.72
C ALA A 9 5.98 23.05 23.65
N VAL A 10 5.61 23.17 22.38
CA VAL A 10 6.29 24.06 21.44
C VAL A 10 5.22 24.61 20.49
N ILE A 11 4.32 25.43 21.02
CA ILE A 11 3.54 26.37 20.20
C ILE A 11 4.51 27.52 19.90
N GLY A 12 5.23 27.40 18.79
CA GLY A 12 5.86 28.53 18.16
C GLY A 12 4.77 29.37 17.50
N ALA A 13 4.14 30.25 18.27
CA ALA A 13 3.36 31.35 17.71
C ALA A 13 4.32 32.22 16.89
N ILE A 14 4.26 32.12 15.56
CA ILE A 14 4.86 33.12 14.68
C ILE A 14 3.71 33.91 14.08
N SER A 15 3.54 35.09 14.67
CA SER A 15 2.79 36.20 14.14
C SER A 15 3.26 36.53 12.73
N PHE A 16 2.41 36.25 11.74
CA PHE A 16 2.32 37.12 10.58
C PHE A 16 2.06 38.54 11.10
N GLY A 17 2.77 39.53 10.56
CA GLY A 17 2.81 40.90 11.10
C GLY A 17 1.44 41.38 11.59
N LEU A 18 1.40 41.81 12.86
CA LEU A 18 0.22 42.32 13.55
C LEU A 18 -0.35 43.55 12.81
N ALA A 19 -1.20 43.29 11.83
CA ALA A 19 -2.37 44.07 11.55
C ALA A 19 -3.56 43.20 11.94
N THR A 20 -4.35 43.68 12.88
CA THR A 20 -5.52 43.03 13.48
C THR A 20 -6.51 42.51 12.44
N THR A 21 -6.52 41.20 12.14
CA THR A 21 -7.64 40.54 11.43
C THR A 21 -7.87 39.11 11.93
N ALA A 22 -8.25 38.96 13.21
CA ALA A 22 -8.79 37.69 13.73
C ALA A 22 -10.18 37.30 13.13
N PHE A 23 -10.67 38.06 12.14
CA PHE A 23 -12.01 37.91 11.54
C PHE A 23 -12.01 37.20 10.17
N ALA A 24 -10.85 36.98 9.55
CA ALA A 24 -10.80 36.50 8.16
C ALA A 24 -10.68 34.98 7.99
N GLN A 25 -10.38 34.22 9.07
CA GLN A 25 -10.28 32.76 8.98
C GLN A 25 -11.63 32.07 8.68
N PRO A 26 -12.76 32.48 9.30
CA PRO A 26 -14.07 31.97 8.91
C PRO A 26 -14.43 32.33 7.46
N GLU A 27 -14.15 33.57 7.05
CA GLU A 27 -14.39 34.04 5.68
C GLU A 27 -13.57 33.25 4.64
N LEU A 28 -12.33 32.89 4.99
CA LEU A 28 -11.48 32.05 4.15
C LEU A 28 -12.05 30.64 3.98
N ARG A 29 -12.52 30.03 5.08
CA ARG A 29 -13.14 28.70 5.06
C ARG A 29 -14.39 28.71 4.20
N GLU A 30 -15.26 29.71 4.39
CA GLU A 30 -16.48 29.88 3.59
C GLU A 30 -16.17 30.08 2.10
N ALA A 31 -15.21 30.96 1.76
CA ALA A 31 -14.79 31.15 0.37
C ALA A 31 -14.25 29.86 -0.26
N ILE A 32 -13.50 29.07 0.50
CA ILE A 32 -12.93 27.80 0.05
C ILE A 32 -14.03 26.75 -0.18
N ASP A 33 -14.94 26.60 0.77
CA ASP A 33 -16.03 25.63 0.67
C ASP A 33 -17.05 26.01 -0.40
N ALA A 34 -17.20 27.31 -0.69
CA ALA A 34 -17.99 27.84 -1.79
C ALA A 34 -17.27 27.78 -3.16
N GLY A 35 -15.98 27.43 -3.20
CA GLY A 35 -15.18 27.44 -4.44
C GLY A 35 -14.83 28.84 -4.97
N ASP A 36 -14.96 29.90 -4.16
CA ASP A 36 -14.57 31.27 -4.51
C ASP A 36 -13.05 31.47 -4.35
N ILE A 37 -12.32 31.01 -5.37
CA ILE A 37 -10.86 31.09 -5.43
C ILE A 37 -10.36 32.54 -5.44
N ALA A 38 -11.14 33.47 -6.00
CA ALA A 38 -10.73 34.87 -6.10
C ALA A 38 -10.72 35.53 -4.72
N THR A 39 -11.76 35.30 -3.92
CA THR A 39 -11.85 35.79 -2.54
C THR A 39 -10.83 35.12 -1.65
N ALA A 40 -10.71 33.78 -1.69
CA ALA A 40 -9.72 33.04 -0.92
C ALA A 40 -8.29 33.54 -1.19
N LYS A 41 -7.92 33.73 -2.47
CA LYS A 41 -6.61 34.28 -2.87
C LYS A 41 -6.39 35.70 -2.35
N LYS A 42 -7.42 36.55 -2.33
CA LYS A 42 -7.34 37.92 -1.82
C LYS A 42 -7.09 37.95 -0.31
N ILE A 43 -7.77 37.09 0.45
CA ILE A 43 -7.59 36.95 1.91
C ILE A 43 -6.17 36.47 2.21
N VAL A 44 -5.73 35.39 1.57
CA VAL A 44 -4.38 34.82 1.75
C VAL A 44 -3.29 35.83 1.36
N LYS A 45 -3.46 36.57 0.25
CA LYS A 45 -2.49 37.58 -0.20
C LYS A 45 -2.32 38.74 0.79
N LYS A 46 -3.35 39.07 1.58
CA LYS A 46 -3.29 40.12 2.61
C LYS A 46 -2.60 39.67 3.90
N GLY A 47 -2.19 38.40 4.02
CA GLY A 47 -1.62 37.84 5.24
C GLY A 47 -2.65 37.66 6.36
N ALA A 48 -3.94 37.64 6.01
CA ALA A 48 -5.05 37.56 6.96
C ALA A 48 -5.48 36.11 7.27
N ALA A 49 -4.80 35.11 6.70
CA ALA A 49 -5.04 33.70 6.98
C ALA A 49 -4.19 33.26 8.19
N GLU A 50 -4.84 32.70 9.21
CA GLU A 50 -4.16 32.22 10.42
C GLU A 50 -3.55 30.82 10.20
N GLU A 51 -4.21 29.99 9.38
CA GLU A 51 -3.79 28.64 9.03
C GLU A 51 -4.18 28.33 7.57
N ILE A 52 -3.52 27.31 6.99
CA ILE A 52 -3.89 26.78 5.68
C ILE A 52 -5.10 25.86 5.88
N TYR A 53 -6.16 26.11 5.11
CA TYR A 53 -7.33 25.25 5.04
C TYR A 53 -7.54 24.88 3.57
N CYS A 54 -7.70 23.61 3.23
CA CYS A 54 -7.91 23.24 1.82
C CYS A 54 -9.32 22.76 1.50
N GLY A 55 -10.17 22.46 2.49
CA GLY A 55 -11.56 22.04 2.28
C GLY A 55 -11.70 21.06 1.12
N LYS A 56 -12.57 21.40 0.16
CA LYS A 56 -12.78 20.64 -1.09
C LYS A 56 -12.01 21.19 -2.30
N LEU A 57 -10.99 22.03 -2.09
CA LEU A 57 -10.20 22.56 -3.20
C LEU A 57 -9.55 21.43 -4.00
N SER A 58 -9.58 21.57 -5.32
CA SER A 58 -8.72 20.77 -6.20
C SER A 58 -7.25 21.10 -5.93
N PRO A 59 -6.32 20.18 -6.25
CA PRO A 59 -4.89 20.46 -6.15
C PRO A 59 -4.45 21.70 -6.93
N GLU A 60 -5.01 21.94 -8.12
CA GLU A 60 -4.71 23.10 -8.95
C GLU A 60 -5.17 24.41 -8.30
N ASP A 61 -6.37 24.41 -7.73
CA ASP A 61 -6.93 25.60 -7.08
C ASP A 61 -6.23 25.90 -5.76
N ALA A 62 -5.87 24.88 -4.99
CA ALA A 62 -5.04 25.04 -3.80
C ALA A 62 -3.69 25.69 -4.14
N VAL A 63 -3.06 25.33 -5.25
CA VAL A 63 -1.83 26.01 -5.72
C VAL A 63 -2.11 27.47 -6.08
N LYS A 64 -3.22 27.78 -6.76
CA LYS A 64 -3.57 29.19 -7.11
C LYS A 64 -3.73 30.08 -5.87
N VAL A 65 -4.22 29.52 -4.76
CA VAL A 65 -4.43 30.22 -3.49
C VAL A 65 -3.14 30.26 -2.66
N TYR A 66 -2.47 29.12 -2.50
CA TYR A 66 -1.44 28.92 -1.47
C TYR A 66 0.00 28.81 -1.99
N GLU A 67 0.28 28.92 -3.29
CA GLU A 67 1.63 28.71 -3.85
C GLU A 67 2.76 29.42 -3.09
N LYS A 68 2.55 30.70 -2.70
CA LYS A 68 3.55 31.45 -1.94
C LYS A 68 3.79 30.87 -0.54
N ILE A 69 2.73 30.40 0.11
CA ILE A 69 2.80 29.76 1.43
C ILE A 69 3.45 28.38 1.31
N PHE A 70 3.05 27.59 0.31
CA PHE A 70 3.64 26.29 -0.01
C PHE A 70 5.15 26.38 -0.24
N LYS A 71 5.60 27.44 -0.91
CA LYS A 71 7.03 27.70 -1.12
C LYS A 71 7.76 28.10 0.18
N ALA A 72 7.11 28.88 1.04
CA ALA A 72 7.73 29.43 2.25
C ALA A 72 7.81 28.40 3.39
N MET A 73 6.78 27.56 3.54
CA MET A 73 6.61 26.63 4.65
C MET A 73 6.15 25.26 4.14
N PRO A 74 6.98 24.55 3.36
CA PRO A 74 6.56 23.34 2.65
C PRO A 74 6.13 22.21 3.59
N ASP A 75 6.83 22.00 4.71
CA ASP A 75 6.50 20.92 5.65
C ASP A 75 5.14 21.16 6.33
N GLN A 76 4.89 22.38 6.81
CA GLN A 76 3.59 22.77 7.40
C GLN A 76 2.46 22.71 6.37
N SER A 77 2.75 23.07 5.12
CA SER A 77 1.78 23.03 4.03
C SER A 77 1.34 21.61 3.69
N PHE A 78 2.29 20.67 3.66
CA PHE A 78 1.97 19.25 3.51
C PHE A 78 1.10 18.75 4.68
N ASN A 79 1.49 19.06 5.93
CA ASN A 79 0.74 18.58 7.10
C ASN A 79 -0.72 19.06 7.14
N LEU A 80 -1.00 20.26 6.64
CA LEU A 80 -2.35 20.83 6.64
C LEU A 80 -3.17 20.41 5.41
N CYS A 81 -2.52 20.14 4.28
CA CYS A 81 -3.19 19.80 3.02
C CYS A 81 -2.42 18.73 2.22
N PRO A 82 -2.29 17.50 2.73
CA PRO A 82 -1.37 16.50 2.16
C PRO A 82 -1.74 16.14 0.72
N ALA A 83 -3.03 15.96 0.42
CA ALA A 83 -3.50 15.67 -0.92
C ALA A 83 -3.22 16.82 -1.89
N GLN A 84 -3.79 18.00 -1.64
CA GLN A 84 -3.66 19.15 -2.54
C GLN A 84 -2.19 19.56 -2.74
N PHE A 85 -1.39 19.51 -1.68
CA PHE A 85 0.04 19.81 -1.74
C PHE A 85 0.80 18.77 -2.57
N SER A 86 0.55 17.48 -2.36
CA SER A 86 1.25 16.41 -3.08
C SER A 86 0.91 16.40 -4.58
N TYR A 87 -0.38 16.44 -4.92
CA TYR A 87 -0.84 16.42 -6.31
C TYR A 87 -0.55 17.72 -7.05
N GLY A 88 -0.71 18.88 -6.39
CA GLY A 88 -0.60 20.19 -7.05
C GLY A 88 0.81 20.80 -7.01
N TYR A 89 1.55 20.58 -5.91
CA TYR A 89 2.83 21.24 -5.65
C TYR A 89 4.02 20.26 -5.49
N GLY A 90 3.77 18.95 -5.51
CA GLY A 90 4.76 17.89 -5.29
C GLY A 90 6.01 18.03 -6.17
N THR A 91 5.83 18.25 -7.47
CA THR A 91 6.95 18.40 -8.42
C THR A 91 7.82 19.64 -8.13
N LYS A 92 7.20 20.74 -7.70
CA LYS A 92 7.88 21.99 -7.34
C LYS A 92 8.66 21.85 -6.04
N VAL A 93 8.06 21.25 -5.01
CA VAL A 93 8.77 21.03 -3.73
C VAL A 93 9.93 20.05 -3.90
N CYS A 94 9.76 19.00 -4.71
CA CYS A 94 10.83 18.04 -5.01
C CYS A 94 11.92 18.55 -5.96
N SER A 95 11.72 19.74 -6.55
CA SER A 95 12.76 20.46 -7.28
C SER A 95 13.54 21.44 -6.39
N ASN A 96 13.12 21.64 -5.13
CA ASN A 96 13.76 22.54 -4.19
C ASN A 96 14.76 21.78 -3.31
N ALA A 97 16.05 22.02 -3.55
CA ALA A 97 17.16 21.38 -2.80
C ALA A 97 17.11 21.55 -1.27
N LYS A 98 16.34 22.53 -0.75
CA LYS A 98 16.17 22.76 0.69
C LYS A 98 14.94 22.08 1.30
N ALA A 99 14.08 21.47 0.49
CA ALA A 99 12.80 20.91 0.93
C ALA A 99 12.79 19.37 0.86
N MET A 100 13.89 18.74 1.27
CA MET A 100 14.02 17.27 1.25
C MET A 100 12.94 16.60 2.10
N ASN A 101 12.65 17.12 3.30
CA ASN A 101 11.65 16.56 4.20
C ASN A 101 10.26 16.58 3.56
N ALA A 102 9.74 17.75 3.19
CA ALA A 102 8.47 17.85 2.45
C ALA A 102 8.43 17.00 1.16
N CYS A 103 9.54 16.88 0.42
CA CYS A 103 9.55 15.99 -0.75
C CYS A 103 9.44 14.50 -0.36
N THR A 104 10.12 14.07 0.71
CA THR A 104 9.99 12.71 1.26
C THR A 104 8.56 12.42 1.70
N GLU A 105 7.90 13.38 2.34
CA GLU A 105 6.49 13.26 2.77
C GLU A 105 5.54 13.13 1.57
N VAL A 106 5.73 13.96 0.53
CA VAL A 106 4.97 13.86 -0.73
C VAL A 106 5.15 12.48 -1.38
N ILE A 107 6.39 11.98 -1.48
CA ILE A 107 6.66 10.64 -2.04
C ILE A 107 5.97 9.57 -1.21
N THR A 108 6.07 9.66 0.13
CA THR A 108 5.46 8.70 1.05
C THR A 108 3.94 8.67 0.90
N TYR A 109 3.31 9.84 0.83
CA TYR A 109 1.88 9.98 0.64
C TYR A 109 1.40 9.37 -0.69
N LEU A 110 2.08 9.69 -1.80
CA LEU A 110 1.70 9.18 -3.12
C LEU A 110 1.92 7.67 -3.26
N LEU A 111 2.97 7.12 -2.62
CA LEU A 111 3.18 5.67 -2.54
C LEU A 111 2.06 4.98 -1.77
N MET A 112 1.66 5.52 -0.62
CA MET A 112 0.56 4.98 0.21
C MET A 112 -0.77 5.01 -0.55
N GLU A 113 -1.09 6.13 -1.20
CA GLU A 113 -2.29 6.25 -2.04
C GLU A 113 -2.29 5.23 -3.19
N GLY A 114 -1.13 5.02 -3.84
CA GLY A 114 -0.96 4.01 -4.88
C GLY A 114 -1.11 2.58 -4.36
N GLU A 115 -0.65 2.29 -3.15
CA GLU A 115 -0.83 0.99 -2.48
C GLU A 115 -2.32 0.72 -2.24
N ASN A 116 -3.08 1.76 -1.89
CA ASN A 116 -4.54 1.73 -1.76
C ASN A 116 -5.30 1.68 -3.10
N GLY A 117 -4.59 1.60 -4.24
CA GLY A 117 -5.17 1.45 -5.57
C GLY A 117 -5.37 2.75 -6.35
N ASN A 118 -4.96 3.91 -5.81
CA ASN A 118 -5.12 5.19 -6.48
C ASN A 118 -4.12 5.35 -7.64
N ALA A 119 -4.55 5.02 -8.86
CA ALA A 119 -3.71 5.09 -10.05
C ALA A 119 -3.23 6.53 -10.38
N LYS A 120 -3.96 7.58 -9.97
CA LYS A 120 -3.56 8.98 -10.17
C LYS A 120 -2.39 9.36 -9.27
N ALA A 121 -2.29 8.75 -8.09
CA ALA A 121 -1.15 8.94 -7.20
C ALA A 121 0.16 8.50 -7.85
N LEU A 122 0.13 7.38 -8.59
CA LEU A 122 1.29 6.88 -9.31
C LEU A 122 1.66 7.73 -10.52
N ASP A 123 0.66 8.31 -11.20
CA ASP A 123 0.89 9.27 -12.29
C ASP A 123 1.56 10.55 -11.74
N ALA A 124 1.11 11.05 -10.59
CA ALA A 124 1.76 12.16 -9.90
C ALA A 124 3.18 11.78 -9.42
N LEU A 125 3.34 10.56 -8.89
CA LEU A 125 4.62 10.05 -8.39
C LEU A 125 5.68 9.96 -9.50
N GLU A 126 5.30 9.69 -10.75
CA GLU A 126 6.23 9.73 -11.89
C GLU A 126 6.89 11.12 -12.02
N GLY A 127 6.09 12.18 -12.01
CA GLY A 127 6.59 13.56 -12.09
C GLY A 127 7.42 13.95 -10.86
N VAL A 128 6.94 13.58 -9.67
CA VAL A 128 7.59 13.86 -8.38
C VAL A 128 8.94 13.14 -8.28
N SER A 129 9.00 11.84 -8.59
CA SER A 129 10.24 11.05 -8.56
C SER A 129 11.25 11.62 -9.55
N LYS A 130 10.84 11.95 -10.77
CA LYS A 130 11.70 12.60 -11.76
C LYS A 130 12.27 13.93 -11.26
N ALA A 131 11.47 14.76 -10.58
CA ALA A 131 11.94 16.01 -9.98
C ALA A 131 12.94 15.75 -8.85
N ALA A 132 12.61 14.83 -7.94
CA ALA A 132 13.45 14.49 -6.80
C ALA A 132 14.81 13.90 -7.22
N LEU A 133 14.82 12.99 -8.20
CA LEU A 133 16.03 12.34 -8.69
C LEU A 133 16.95 13.30 -9.47
N LYS A 134 16.39 14.37 -10.07
CA LYS A 134 17.20 15.44 -10.69
C LYS A 134 17.83 16.41 -9.67
N THR A 135 17.26 16.49 -8.47
CA THR A 135 17.75 17.37 -7.40
C THR A 135 18.97 16.73 -6.72
N LYS A 136 20.18 17.08 -7.17
CA LYS A 136 21.45 16.50 -6.67
C LYS A 136 21.62 16.53 -5.13
N ALA A 137 21.03 17.51 -4.46
CA ALA A 137 21.07 17.57 -2.99
C ALA A 137 20.39 16.36 -2.34
N PHE A 138 19.38 15.77 -3.01
CA PHE A 138 18.65 14.61 -2.54
C PHE A 138 19.39 13.29 -2.80
N ALA A 139 20.42 13.27 -3.65
CA ALA A 139 21.23 12.07 -3.90
C ALA A 139 22.34 11.86 -2.86
N LYS A 140 22.60 12.85 -2.00
CA LYS A 140 23.76 12.82 -1.11
C LYS A 140 23.59 11.72 -0.06
N PRO A 141 24.51 10.74 0.01
CA PRO A 141 24.53 9.78 1.10
C PRO A 141 24.90 10.49 2.41
N PHE A 142 24.49 9.92 3.54
CA PHE A 142 24.86 10.42 4.85
C PHE A 142 25.66 9.38 5.63
N ARG A 143 26.47 9.85 6.57
CA ARG A 143 27.21 8.97 7.48
C ARG A 143 26.40 8.73 8.74
N MET A 144 26.29 7.47 9.11
CA MET A 144 25.62 7.04 10.34
C MET A 144 26.62 6.23 11.18
N ALA A 145 26.62 6.50 12.47
CA ALA A 145 27.33 5.69 13.45
C ALA A 145 26.50 4.45 13.74
N VAL A 146 27.09 3.27 13.58
CA VAL A 146 26.46 1.99 13.91
C VAL A 146 27.35 1.25 14.88
N ASP A 147 26.75 0.79 15.98
CA ASP A 147 27.39 -0.12 16.92
C ASP A 147 27.45 -1.49 16.27
N THR A 148 28.63 -2.08 16.25
CA THR A 148 28.90 -3.37 15.63
C THR A 148 30.04 -4.04 16.37
N SER A 149 30.20 -5.33 16.13
CA SER A 149 31.33 -6.08 16.62
C SER A 149 32.23 -6.47 15.45
N ILE A 150 33.53 -6.24 15.57
CA ILE A 150 34.51 -6.54 14.51
C ILE A 150 35.74 -7.24 15.08
N TRP A 151 36.39 -8.01 14.20
CA TRP A 151 37.72 -8.52 14.46
C TRP A 151 38.74 -7.41 14.24
N VAL A 152 39.59 -7.19 15.22
CA VAL A 152 40.73 -6.27 15.06
C VAL A 152 42.04 -7.01 15.33
N PRO A 153 43.09 -6.73 14.55
CA PRO A 153 44.40 -7.28 14.80
C PRO A 153 44.91 -6.94 16.20
N CYS A 154 45.42 -7.94 16.89
CA CYS A 154 46.01 -7.75 18.21
C CYS A 154 47.25 -6.84 18.13
N PRO A 155 47.60 -6.15 19.24
CA PRO A 155 48.79 -5.31 19.30
C PRO A 155 50.06 -6.03 18.82
N LYS A 156 50.99 -5.28 18.22
CA LYS A 156 52.22 -5.87 17.66
C LYS A 156 53.16 -6.50 18.70
N LYS A 157 53.12 -6.07 19.96
CA LYS A 157 53.99 -6.56 21.05
C LYS A 157 53.49 -6.13 22.43
N GLY A 158 53.97 -6.79 23.48
CA GLY A 158 53.72 -6.48 24.89
C GLY A 158 52.54 -7.25 25.50
N LYS A 159 52.28 -7.01 26.79
CA LYS A 159 51.26 -7.74 27.58
C LYS A 159 49.86 -7.73 26.96
N ALA A 160 49.50 -6.64 26.28
CA ALA A 160 48.21 -6.54 25.58
C ALA A 160 48.12 -7.49 24.38
N ARG A 161 49.24 -7.87 23.75
CA ARG A 161 49.26 -8.89 22.70
C ARG A 161 49.04 -10.28 23.29
N GLU A 162 49.70 -10.59 24.41
CA GLU A 162 49.59 -11.89 25.08
C GLU A 162 48.15 -12.17 25.51
N ALA A 163 47.49 -11.20 26.17
CA ALA A 163 46.08 -11.30 26.55
C ALA A 163 45.17 -11.46 25.32
N CYS A 164 45.46 -10.75 24.23
CA CYS A 164 44.67 -10.81 23.00
C CYS A 164 44.83 -12.17 22.26
N ILE A 165 46.01 -12.80 22.31
CA ILE A 165 46.22 -14.16 21.82
C ILE A 165 45.42 -15.16 22.66
N GLU A 166 45.42 -15.01 23.98
CA GLU A 166 44.64 -15.87 24.87
C GLU A 166 43.14 -15.75 24.58
N ASP A 167 42.63 -14.53 24.42
CA ASP A 167 41.24 -14.28 24.02
C ASP A 167 40.90 -14.91 22.66
N CYS A 168 41.80 -14.81 21.67
CA CYS A 168 41.66 -15.43 20.36
C CYS A 168 41.52 -16.96 20.47
N LEU A 169 42.41 -17.61 21.23
CA LEU A 169 42.39 -19.06 21.44
C LEU A 169 41.14 -19.51 22.19
N GLN A 170 40.76 -18.79 23.25
CA GLN A 170 39.55 -19.08 24.01
C GLN A 170 38.31 -18.99 23.12
N TYR A 171 38.21 -17.96 22.29
CA TYR A 171 37.10 -17.84 21.35
C TYR A 171 37.07 -18.99 20.34
N ALA A 172 38.21 -19.33 19.74
CA ALA A 172 38.31 -20.41 18.76
C ALA A 172 37.90 -21.77 19.36
N LEU A 173 38.37 -22.07 20.57
CA LEU A 173 38.02 -23.30 21.28
C LEU A 173 36.53 -23.36 21.64
N ASN A 174 35.96 -22.25 22.13
CA ASN A 174 34.54 -22.17 22.50
C ASN A 174 33.61 -22.32 21.29
N THR A 175 34.02 -21.82 20.13
CA THR A 175 33.26 -21.89 18.87
C THR A 175 33.61 -23.10 18.01
N LYS A 176 34.65 -23.87 18.37
CA LYS A 176 35.20 -24.99 17.59
C LYS A 176 35.70 -24.57 16.20
N ASP A 177 36.24 -23.35 16.09
CA ASP A 177 36.80 -22.82 14.85
C ASP A 177 38.30 -23.15 14.75
N SER A 178 38.60 -24.32 14.18
CA SER A 178 39.98 -24.82 14.03
C SER A 178 40.83 -23.98 13.07
N ALA A 179 40.20 -23.27 12.12
CA ALA A 179 40.90 -22.36 11.22
C ALA A 179 41.40 -21.14 11.99
N ARG A 180 40.57 -20.60 12.90
CA ARG A 180 40.95 -19.49 13.77
C ARG A 180 42.05 -19.89 14.75
N GLU A 181 41.89 -21.03 15.41
CA GLU A 181 42.88 -21.55 16.37
C GLU A 181 44.28 -21.59 15.77
N ALA A 182 44.42 -22.07 14.52
CA ALA A 182 45.69 -22.14 13.80
C ALA A 182 46.34 -20.76 13.52
N THR A 183 45.55 -19.69 13.49
CA THR A 183 46.02 -18.32 13.20
C THR A 183 46.31 -17.50 14.45
N CYS A 184 45.80 -17.88 15.62
CA CYS A 184 45.92 -17.08 16.85
C CYS A 184 47.37 -16.86 17.32
N GLU A 185 48.34 -17.71 16.95
CA GLU A 185 49.74 -17.46 17.30
C GLU A 185 50.46 -16.52 16.31
N SER A 186 50.13 -16.63 15.02
CA SER A 186 50.82 -15.92 13.94
C SER A 186 50.18 -14.57 13.61
N GLU A 187 48.85 -14.54 13.48
CA GLU A 187 48.04 -13.37 13.16
C GLU A 187 46.84 -13.25 14.13
N PRO A 188 47.10 -13.05 15.44
CA PRO A 188 46.04 -12.95 16.43
C PRO A 188 45.13 -11.76 16.16
N GLU A 189 43.83 -12.03 16.20
CA GLU A 189 42.76 -11.03 16.19
C GLU A 189 41.86 -11.29 17.39
N HIS A 190 41.26 -10.24 17.94
CA HIS A 190 40.21 -10.37 18.94
C HIS A 190 38.95 -9.62 18.53
N PHE A 191 37.84 -10.08 19.08
CA PHE A 191 36.53 -9.53 18.81
C PHE A 191 36.25 -8.37 19.77
N ILE A 192 35.96 -7.19 19.22
CA ILE A 192 35.62 -6.01 20.01
C ILE A 192 34.27 -5.44 19.59
N ASP A 193 33.54 -4.92 20.56
CA ASP A 193 32.39 -4.04 20.30
C ASP A 193 32.89 -2.62 20.05
N THR A 194 32.44 -2.01 18.96
CA THR A 194 32.87 -0.67 18.57
C THR A 194 31.79 0.03 17.74
N THR A 195 31.98 1.33 17.53
CA THR A 195 31.11 2.13 16.68
C THR A 195 31.86 2.50 15.41
N ILE A 196 31.33 2.12 14.24
CA ILE A 196 31.91 2.49 12.95
C ILE A 196 31.00 3.47 12.21
N GLY A 197 31.61 4.36 11.42
CA GLY A 197 30.87 5.29 10.56
C GLY A 197 30.59 4.67 9.19
N VAL A 198 29.38 4.16 8.98
CA VAL A 198 28.93 3.63 7.68
C VAL A 198 28.33 4.73 6.82
N THR A 199 28.54 4.64 5.52
CA THR A 199 27.87 5.52 4.55
C THR A 199 26.60 4.82 4.09
N VAL A 200 25.46 5.44 4.34
CA VAL A 200 24.16 4.92 3.94
C VAL A 200 23.57 5.72 2.78
N PRO A 201 22.75 5.08 1.91
CA PRO A 201 22.08 5.77 0.82
C PRO A 201 21.25 6.97 1.30
N SER A 202 20.91 7.86 0.38
CA SER A 202 19.99 8.96 0.68
C SER A 202 18.67 8.40 1.25
N PRO A 203 18.15 8.94 2.38
CA PRO A 203 16.89 8.50 2.95
C PRO A 203 15.73 8.59 1.97
N LEU A 204 15.72 9.64 1.14
CA LEU A 204 14.67 9.86 0.15
C LEU A 204 14.76 8.82 -0.98
N TYR A 205 15.97 8.54 -1.47
CA TYR A 205 16.16 7.55 -2.53
C TYR A 205 15.81 6.16 -2.02
N GLU A 206 16.21 5.84 -0.78
CA GLU A 206 15.85 4.59 -0.14
C GLU A 206 14.34 4.45 0.05
N LYS A 207 13.66 5.51 0.51
CA LYS A 207 12.19 5.52 0.66
C LYS A 207 11.48 5.30 -0.67
N LEU A 208 11.94 5.95 -1.74
CA LEU A 208 11.38 5.75 -3.08
C LEU A 208 11.67 4.33 -3.59
N ARG A 209 12.89 3.81 -3.38
CA ARG A 209 13.31 2.47 -3.79
C ARG A 209 12.45 1.38 -3.13
N THR A 210 12.39 1.39 -1.81
CA THR A 210 11.64 0.38 -1.04
C THR A 210 10.14 0.51 -1.28
N GLY A 211 9.61 1.73 -1.33
CA GLY A 211 8.21 1.97 -1.63
C GLY A 211 7.79 1.49 -3.02
N LEU A 212 8.66 1.62 -4.03
CA LEU A 212 8.36 1.10 -5.36
C LEU A 212 8.37 -0.45 -5.40
N LEU A 213 9.34 -1.08 -4.73
CA LEU A 213 9.45 -2.54 -4.62
C LEU A 213 8.27 -3.14 -3.85
N GLU A 214 8.00 -2.63 -2.65
CA GLU A 214 6.90 -3.10 -1.81
C GLU A 214 5.54 -2.82 -2.44
N GLY A 215 5.38 -1.61 -3.01
CA GLY A 215 4.12 -1.19 -3.60
C GLY A 215 3.68 -2.07 -4.75
N TYR A 216 4.60 -2.59 -5.58
CA TYR A 216 4.26 -3.57 -6.61
C TYR A 216 3.57 -4.82 -6.05
N TRP A 217 4.04 -5.33 -4.90
CA TRP A 217 3.54 -6.55 -4.29
C TRP A 217 2.31 -6.33 -3.40
N LYS A 218 2.19 -5.14 -2.81
CA LYS A 218 1.10 -4.79 -1.88
C LYS A 218 -0.12 -4.19 -2.58
N THR A 219 0.08 -3.45 -3.67
CA THR A 219 -1.03 -2.81 -4.39
C THR A 219 -1.96 -3.83 -5.06
N GLN A 220 -3.12 -3.34 -5.48
CA GLN A 220 -4.08 -4.07 -6.28
C GLN A 220 -3.45 -4.54 -7.60
N LYS A 221 -3.76 -5.77 -8.02
CA LYS A 221 -3.13 -6.40 -9.18
C LYS A 221 -3.29 -5.59 -10.48
N THR A 222 -4.38 -4.82 -10.63
CA THR A 222 -4.65 -3.91 -11.76
C THR A 222 -3.73 -2.70 -11.81
N THR A 223 -3.15 -2.31 -10.67
CA THR A 223 -2.32 -1.11 -10.53
C THR A 223 -0.82 -1.46 -10.43
N ALA A 224 -0.50 -2.73 -10.17
CA ALA A 224 0.87 -3.24 -10.02
C ALA A 224 1.80 -2.88 -11.18
N GLU A 225 1.33 -2.97 -12.43
CA GLU A 225 2.16 -2.65 -13.61
C GLU A 225 2.72 -1.22 -13.57
N LYS A 226 2.00 -0.26 -12.98
CA LYS A 226 2.49 1.13 -12.83
C LYS A 226 3.69 1.21 -11.90
N TYR A 227 3.69 0.47 -10.79
CA TYR A 227 4.86 0.36 -9.92
C TYR A 227 6.06 -0.25 -10.66
N SER A 228 5.84 -1.31 -11.44
CA SER A 228 6.89 -1.90 -12.27
C SER A 228 7.50 -0.89 -13.25
N LYS A 229 6.66 -0.11 -13.94
CA LYS A 229 7.11 0.95 -14.85
C LYS A 229 7.95 1.99 -14.12
N LEU A 230 7.51 2.44 -12.94
CA LEU A 230 8.26 3.39 -12.11
C LEU A 230 9.57 2.81 -11.57
N MET A 231 9.59 1.54 -11.15
CA MET A 231 10.82 0.84 -10.77
C MET A 231 11.82 0.85 -11.93
N LYS A 232 11.39 0.41 -13.11
CA LYS A 232 12.24 0.34 -14.31
C LYS A 232 12.75 1.71 -14.75
N LEU A 233 11.88 2.74 -14.73
CA LEU A 233 12.24 4.11 -15.07
C LEU A 233 13.33 4.67 -14.14
N ASN A 234 13.25 4.32 -12.85
CA ASN A 234 14.12 4.88 -11.81
C ASN A 234 15.26 3.95 -11.39
N ALA A 235 15.33 2.73 -11.92
CA ALA A 235 16.24 1.67 -11.46
C ALA A 235 17.70 2.11 -11.40
N LYS A 236 18.20 2.77 -12.45
CA LYS A 236 19.59 3.26 -12.49
C LYS A 236 19.87 4.31 -11.42
N ALA A 237 18.94 5.23 -11.19
CA ALA A 237 19.12 6.32 -10.23
C ALA A 237 19.01 5.82 -8.77
N LEU A 238 18.20 4.78 -8.57
CA LEU A 238 17.95 4.16 -7.26
C LEU A 238 18.83 2.94 -7.00
N SER A 239 19.75 2.60 -7.91
CA SER A 239 20.61 1.42 -7.83
C SER A 239 19.82 0.12 -7.59
N ILE A 240 18.66 -0.03 -8.24
CA ILE A 240 17.85 -1.26 -8.16
C ILE A 240 18.50 -2.31 -9.07
N PRO A 241 18.86 -3.49 -8.53
CA PRO A 241 19.40 -4.59 -9.34
C PRO A 241 18.37 -5.10 -10.37
N ASP A 242 18.82 -5.50 -11.56
CA ASP A 242 17.94 -6.08 -12.60
C ASP A 242 17.21 -7.34 -12.12
N SER A 243 17.76 -8.03 -11.11
CA SER A 243 17.12 -9.19 -10.47
C SER A 243 15.88 -8.81 -9.64
N GLU A 244 15.82 -7.58 -9.11
CA GLU A 244 14.74 -7.07 -8.27
C GLU A 244 13.67 -6.31 -9.06
N ILE A 245 14.00 -5.82 -10.27
CA ILE A 245 13.02 -5.17 -11.13
C ILE A 245 11.99 -6.21 -11.56
N VAL A 246 10.76 -6.08 -11.06
CA VAL A 246 9.67 -6.98 -11.44
C VAL A 246 9.15 -6.57 -12.82
N ASP A 247 9.72 -7.16 -13.86
CA ASP A 247 9.28 -7.02 -15.25
C ASP A 247 9.15 -8.39 -15.94
N ILE A 248 8.93 -8.41 -17.26
CA ILE A 248 8.75 -9.67 -17.98
C ILE A 248 9.97 -10.62 -17.89
N ALA A 249 11.18 -10.10 -17.71
CA ALA A 249 12.37 -10.92 -17.51
C ALA A 249 12.40 -11.53 -16.09
N TYR A 250 11.88 -10.82 -15.10
CA TYR A 250 11.64 -11.39 -13.77
C TYR A 250 10.68 -12.58 -13.86
N VAL A 251 9.58 -12.45 -14.59
CA VAL A 251 8.59 -13.53 -14.76
C VAL A 251 9.23 -14.76 -15.42
N ALA A 252 10.09 -14.58 -16.42
CA ALA A 252 10.83 -15.69 -17.02
C ALA A 252 11.70 -16.43 -16.00
N ARG A 253 12.50 -15.71 -15.21
CA ARG A 253 13.35 -16.29 -14.16
C ARG A 253 12.55 -16.98 -13.07
N TRP A 254 11.42 -16.38 -12.67
CA TRP A 254 10.49 -16.96 -11.72
C TRP A 254 9.94 -18.29 -12.22
N ALA A 255 9.50 -18.36 -13.48
CA ALA A 255 9.00 -19.60 -14.07
C ALA A 255 10.10 -20.66 -14.22
N ASP A 256 11.34 -20.26 -14.57
CA ASP A 256 12.51 -21.17 -14.61
C ASP A 256 12.79 -21.80 -13.25
N LYS A 257 12.74 -21.01 -12.17
CA LYS A 257 12.94 -21.49 -10.80
C LYS A 257 11.88 -22.54 -10.44
N HIS A 258 10.60 -22.26 -10.68
CA HIS A 258 9.53 -23.21 -10.38
C HIS A 258 9.62 -24.50 -11.21
N LYS A 259 10.06 -24.40 -12.48
CA LYS A 259 10.31 -25.57 -13.34
C LYS A 259 11.45 -26.41 -12.79
N ALA A 260 12.57 -25.79 -12.41
CA ALA A 260 13.73 -26.47 -11.83
C ALA A 260 13.39 -27.16 -10.50
N ASP A 261 12.62 -26.49 -9.65
CA ASP A 261 12.21 -27.00 -8.34
C ASP A 261 11.03 -28.00 -8.42
N SER A 262 10.46 -28.23 -9.62
CA SER A 262 9.25 -29.05 -9.83
C SER A 262 8.07 -28.62 -8.95
N THR A 263 7.91 -27.32 -8.74
CA THR A 263 6.86 -26.73 -7.90
C THR A 263 5.74 -26.15 -8.75
N ALA A 264 4.52 -26.15 -8.20
CA ALA A 264 3.39 -25.46 -8.81
C ALA A 264 3.62 -23.94 -8.80
N LEU A 265 3.08 -23.24 -9.80
CA LEU A 265 3.12 -21.78 -9.85
C LEU A 265 2.16 -21.19 -8.80
N PRO A 266 2.64 -20.31 -7.90
CA PRO A 266 1.78 -19.58 -6.99
C PRO A 266 0.75 -18.74 -7.77
N GLY A 267 -0.54 -18.96 -7.53
CA GLY A 267 -1.58 -18.37 -8.37
C GLY A 267 -1.67 -16.84 -8.25
N GLY A 268 -1.28 -16.29 -7.11
CA GLY A 268 -1.37 -14.85 -6.83
C GLY A 268 -0.29 -14.04 -7.51
N GLU A 269 0.93 -14.59 -7.52
CA GLU A 269 2.03 -14.05 -8.31
C GLU A 269 1.71 -14.18 -9.79
N LEU A 270 1.29 -15.37 -10.23
CA LEU A 270 0.87 -15.60 -11.61
C LEU A 270 -0.20 -14.59 -12.04
N PHE A 271 -1.27 -14.44 -11.25
CA PHE A 271 -2.35 -13.53 -11.60
C PHE A 271 -1.87 -12.08 -11.64
N ARG A 272 -1.00 -11.64 -10.71
CA ARG A 272 -0.38 -10.31 -10.75
C ARG A 272 0.47 -10.09 -12.00
N PHE A 273 1.19 -11.12 -12.45
CA PHE A 273 1.96 -11.05 -13.70
C PHE A 273 1.01 -10.99 -14.91
N CYS A 274 -0.05 -11.79 -14.91
CA CYS A 274 -1.03 -11.82 -15.98
C CYS A 274 -1.77 -10.49 -16.14
N THR A 275 -2.17 -9.84 -15.04
CA THR A 275 -2.80 -8.51 -15.10
C THR A 275 -1.86 -7.45 -15.66
N SER A 276 -0.55 -7.64 -15.50
CA SER A 276 0.47 -6.69 -15.93
C SER A 276 0.94 -6.92 -17.37
N TRP A 277 1.08 -8.17 -17.81
CA TRP A 277 1.81 -8.50 -19.04
C TRP A 277 1.20 -9.63 -19.90
N GLN A 278 -0.10 -9.87 -19.86
CA GLN A 278 -0.71 -10.67 -20.92
C GLN A 278 -0.54 -10.00 -22.30
N PRO A 279 -0.26 -10.76 -23.39
CA PRO A 279 -0.17 -12.23 -23.49
C PRO A 279 1.26 -12.79 -23.28
N ALA A 280 2.24 -11.96 -22.95
CA ALA A 280 3.64 -12.38 -22.84
C ALA A 280 3.86 -13.43 -21.74
N VAL A 281 3.13 -13.34 -20.62
CA VAL A 281 3.18 -14.35 -19.55
C VAL A 281 2.78 -15.73 -20.07
N ASP A 282 1.67 -15.85 -20.80
CA ASP A 282 1.23 -17.14 -21.36
C ASP A 282 2.25 -17.71 -22.37
N SER A 283 2.93 -16.83 -23.11
CA SER A 283 4.01 -17.25 -24.03
C SER A 283 5.20 -17.84 -23.28
N ILE A 284 5.63 -17.21 -22.19
CA ILE A 284 6.70 -17.71 -21.31
C ILE A 284 6.32 -19.06 -20.69
N LEU A 285 5.09 -19.18 -20.20
CA LEU A 285 4.61 -20.42 -19.59
C LEU A 285 4.51 -21.56 -20.60
N ALA A 286 4.10 -21.27 -21.83
CA ALA A 286 4.06 -22.24 -22.92
C ALA A 286 5.46 -22.72 -23.31
N GLU A 287 6.42 -21.81 -23.46
CA GLU A 287 7.83 -22.15 -23.76
C GLU A 287 8.43 -23.06 -22.70
N LYS A 288 8.08 -22.86 -21.42
CA LYS A 288 8.55 -23.66 -20.28
C LYS A 288 7.67 -24.88 -19.98
N GLU A 289 6.69 -25.14 -20.85
CA GLU A 289 5.78 -26.30 -20.81
C GLU A 289 4.95 -26.41 -19.52
N PHE A 290 4.61 -25.29 -18.89
CA PHE A 290 3.58 -25.32 -17.84
C PHE A 290 2.23 -25.65 -18.47
N ALA A 291 1.35 -26.33 -17.73
CA ALA A 291 -0.06 -26.48 -18.11
C ALA A 291 -0.90 -25.26 -17.68
N THR A 292 -0.55 -24.67 -16.52
CA THR A 292 -1.22 -23.48 -15.97
C THR A 292 -1.07 -22.28 -16.89
N ARG A 293 -2.14 -21.51 -17.05
CA ARG A 293 -2.20 -20.29 -17.86
C ARG A 293 -2.83 -19.16 -17.07
N CYS A 294 -2.71 -17.94 -17.59
CA CYS A 294 -3.38 -16.80 -17.03
C CYS A 294 -4.90 -17.00 -16.96
N PRO A 295 -5.57 -16.48 -15.90
CA PRO A 295 -6.99 -16.66 -15.72
C PRO A 295 -7.77 -15.96 -16.82
N VAL A 296 -8.69 -16.71 -17.44
CA VAL A 296 -9.70 -16.17 -18.36
C VAL A 296 -10.95 -15.83 -17.57
N PHE A 297 -11.47 -14.63 -17.80
CA PHE A 297 -12.71 -14.12 -17.22
C PHE A 297 -13.77 -13.96 -18.29
N GLU A 298 -14.98 -14.40 -17.97
CA GLU A 298 -16.17 -14.03 -18.71
C GLU A 298 -16.64 -12.65 -18.27
N ILE A 299 -17.38 -11.95 -19.12
CA ILE A 299 -17.96 -10.66 -18.78
C ILE A 299 -19.47 -10.84 -18.65
N PHE A 300 -20.00 -10.51 -17.48
CA PHE A 300 -21.42 -10.36 -17.23
C PHE A 300 -21.77 -8.87 -17.21
N GLU A 301 -22.73 -8.45 -18.03
CA GLU A 301 -23.22 -7.06 -18.04
C GLU A 301 -24.54 -7.00 -17.28
N ASP A 302 -24.59 -6.19 -16.23
CA ASP A 302 -25.81 -5.93 -15.48
C ASP A 302 -26.72 -5.00 -16.29
N GLY A 303 -27.84 -5.54 -16.77
CA GLY A 303 -28.77 -4.78 -17.62
C GLY A 303 -29.44 -3.60 -16.92
N ARG A 304 -29.32 -3.46 -15.60
CA ARG A 304 -29.96 -2.38 -14.83
C ARG A 304 -29.15 -1.07 -14.89
N ASP A 305 -27.82 -1.15 -14.95
CA ASP A 305 -26.91 0.01 -14.92
C ASP A 305 -25.76 -0.05 -15.95
N GLY A 306 -25.66 -1.14 -16.71
CA GLY A 306 -24.58 -1.37 -17.69
C GLY A 306 -23.24 -1.74 -17.06
N GLN A 307 -23.19 -1.99 -15.74
CA GLN A 307 -21.96 -2.37 -15.06
C GLN A 307 -21.50 -3.76 -15.52
N LYS A 308 -20.23 -3.84 -15.89
CA LYS A 308 -19.59 -5.09 -16.32
C LYS A 308 -18.85 -5.72 -15.15
N TYR A 309 -19.10 -6.99 -14.92
CA TYR A 309 -18.47 -7.80 -13.89
C TYR A 309 -17.68 -8.94 -14.53
N LYS A 310 -16.46 -9.15 -14.04
CA LYS A 310 -15.68 -10.34 -14.36
C LYS A 310 -16.28 -11.53 -13.64
N VAL A 311 -16.52 -12.61 -14.39
CA VAL A 311 -17.00 -13.88 -13.90
C VAL A 311 -15.92 -14.94 -14.09
N LYS A 312 -15.70 -15.75 -13.05
CA LYS A 312 -14.77 -16.88 -13.09
C LYS A 312 -15.47 -18.13 -12.60
N GLU A 313 -15.37 -19.19 -13.39
CA GLU A 313 -15.72 -20.53 -12.92
C GLU A 313 -14.64 -21.06 -11.96
N ILE A 314 -15.07 -21.44 -10.77
CA ILE A 314 -14.25 -22.07 -9.73
C ILE A 314 -15.02 -23.31 -9.27
N ASN A 315 -14.46 -24.49 -9.55
CA ASN A 315 -15.05 -25.78 -9.20
C ASN A 315 -16.53 -25.93 -9.61
N GLY A 316 -16.86 -25.57 -10.86
CA GLY A 316 -18.22 -25.68 -11.40
C GLY A 316 -19.20 -24.60 -10.94
N THR A 317 -18.76 -23.64 -10.11
CA THR A 317 -19.57 -22.48 -9.70
C THR A 317 -19.03 -21.22 -10.37
N ARG A 318 -19.90 -20.44 -11.01
CA ARG A 318 -19.52 -19.20 -11.71
C ARG A 318 -19.68 -17.99 -10.80
N TRP A 319 -18.56 -17.46 -10.31
CA TRP A 319 -18.53 -16.37 -9.34
C TRP A 319 -18.28 -15.02 -9.98
N PHE A 320 -18.94 -13.97 -9.48
CA PHE A 320 -18.43 -12.63 -9.66
C PHE A 320 -17.12 -12.51 -8.88
N VAL A 321 -16.02 -12.24 -9.58
CA VAL A 321 -14.70 -12.03 -8.95
C VAL A 321 -14.48 -10.56 -8.54
N GLN A 322 -15.55 -9.76 -8.62
CA GLN A 322 -15.62 -8.38 -8.16
C GLN A 322 -16.83 -8.23 -7.22
N ASN A 323 -16.73 -7.31 -6.26
CA ASN A 323 -17.87 -6.97 -5.41
C ASN A 323 -18.94 -6.26 -6.23
N LEU A 324 -20.21 -6.52 -5.93
CA LEU A 324 -21.33 -5.88 -6.61
C LEU A 324 -21.29 -4.36 -6.43
N ASN A 325 -21.56 -3.61 -7.49
CA ASN A 325 -21.49 -2.15 -7.52
C ASN A 325 -22.81 -1.49 -7.99
N PHE A 326 -23.92 -2.19 -7.86
CA PHE A 326 -25.25 -1.67 -8.19
C PHE A 326 -25.75 -0.66 -7.15
N ALA A 327 -26.24 0.49 -7.60
CA ALA A 327 -26.73 1.53 -6.70
C ALA A 327 -28.17 1.27 -6.25
N VAL A 328 -28.35 0.98 -4.96
CA VAL A 328 -29.64 0.95 -4.25
C VAL A 328 -29.74 2.20 -3.38
N GLU A 329 -30.68 3.07 -3.71
CA GLU A 329 -30.95 4.33 -3.02
C GLU A 329 -31.15 4.12 -1.52
N GLU A 330 -30.49 4.93 -0.69
CA GLU A 330 -30.48 4.88 0.79
C GLU A 330 -30.10 3.54 1.45
N LYS A 331 -29.78 2.49 0.69
CA LYS A 331 -29.46 1.15 1.22
C LYS A 331 -28.14 0.58 0.71
N SER A 332 -27.43 1.32 -0.14
CA SER A 332 -26.04 1.01 -0.48
C SER A 332 -25.18 2.25 -0.68
N MET A 333 -23.89 2.16 -0.33
CA MET A 333 -22.97 3.29 -0.28
C MET A 333 -21.56 2.89 -0.70
N CYS A 334 -20.77 3.88 -1.14
CA CYS A 334 -19.33 3.73 -1.23
C CYS A 334 -18.71 3.81 0.17
N TYR A 335 -17.57 3.14 0.35
CA TYR A 335 -16.75 3.35 1.54
C TYR A 335 -16.44 4.85 1.71
N ASP A 336 -16.62 5.38 2.93
CA ASP A 336 -16.49 6.81 3.26
C ASP A 336 -17.35 7.77 2.43
N ARG A 337 -18.34 7.25 1.68
CA ARG A 337 -19.16 8.02 0.72
C ARG A 337 -18.35 8.66 -0.41
N GLU A 338 -17.19 8.09 -0.74
CA GLU A 338 -16.33 8.54 -1.83
C GLU A 338 -16.52 7.66 -3.08
N ASP A 339 -16.91 8.26 -4.21
CA ASP A 339 -17.23 7.52 -5.45
C ASP A 339 -16.05 6.69 -5.98
N ASP A 340 -14.82 7.16 -5.79
CA ASP A 340 -13.61 6.45 -6.20
C ASP A 340 -13.41 5.14 -5.41
N ASN A 341 -13.96 5.04 -4.19
CA ASN A 341 -13.96 3.79 -3.45
C ASN A 341 -14.93 2.77 -4.04
N CYS A 342 -16.09 3.17 -4.56
CA CYS A 342 -17.01 2.25 -5.24
C CYS A 342 -16.38 1.60 -6.48
N LYS A 343 -15.63 2.39 -7.27
CA LYS A 343 -14.93 1.89 -8.47
C LYS A 343 -13.90 0.81 -8.13
N THR A 344 -13.34 0.90 -6.93
CA THR A 344 -12.21 0.09 -6.47
C THR A 344 -12.67 -1.14 -5.69
N TYR A 345 -13.63 -0.96 -4.77
CA TYR A 345 -14.04 -1.97 -3.80
C TYR A 345 -15.47 -2.47 -4.01
N GLY A 346 -16.21 -1.91 -4.95
CA GLY A 346 -17.65 -2.08 -5.07
C GLY A 346 -18.42 -1.33 -3.97
N ARG A 347 -19.73 -1.56 -3.91
CA ARG A 347 -20.62 -0.95 -2.93
C ARG A 347 -20.77 -1.81 -1.69
N LEU A 348 -21.07 -1.14 -0.58
CA LEU A 348 -21.52 -1.74 0.66
C LEU A 348 -23.04 -1.65 0.73
N TYR A 349 -23.70 -2.71 1.19
CA TYR A 349 -25.16 -2.85 1.21
C TYR A 349 -25.64 -3.20 2.61
N THR A 350 -26.80 -2.69 3.00
CA THR A 350 -27.54 -3.27 4.14
C THR A 350 -27.91 -4.72 3.84
N HIS A 351 -28.18 -5.53 4.88
CA HIS A 351 -28.58 -6.93 4.68
C HIS A 351 -29.83 -7.04 3.79
N GLU A 352 -30.81 -6.17 4.01
CA GLU A 352 -32.04 -6.11 3.20
C GLU A 352 -31.75 -5.85 1.71
N ALA A 353 -30.89 -4.87 1.40
CA ALA A 353 -30.53 -4.61 0.01
C ALA A 353 -29.73 -5.75 -0.60
N ALA A 354 -28.81 -6.37 0.15
CA ALA A 354 -27.99 -7.47 -0.33
C ALA A 354 -28.81 -8.66 -0.85
N LEU A 355 -29.94 -8.97 -0.21
CA LEU A 355 -30.85 -10.06 -0.62
C LEU A 355 -31.47 -9.87 -2.01
N ALA A 356 -31.54 -8.63 -2.50
CA ALA A 356 -32.15 -8.29 -3.79
C ALA A 356 -31.18 -7.58 -4.76
N ALA A 357 -29.93 -7.36 -4.36
CA ALA A 357 -29.01 -6.52 -5.13
C ALA A 357 -28.45 -7.22 -6.37
N CYS A 358 -28.27 -8.55 -6.34
CA CYS A 358 -27.72 -9.30 -7.47
C CYS A 358 -28.65 -9.24 -8.70
N PRO A 359 -28.11 -9.08 -9.92
CA PRO A 359 -28.91 -8.98 -11.14
C PRO A 359 -29.63 -10.27 -11.51
N GLU A 360 -30.60 -10.18 -12.40
CA GLU A 360 -31.32 -11.34 -12.95
C GLU A 360 -30.34 -12.37 -13.54
N GLY A 361 -30.62 -13.66 -13.35
CA GLY A 361 -29.73 -14.75 -13.74
C GLY A 361 -28.56 -14.96 -12.76
N THR A 362 -28.51 -14.22 -11.66
CA THR A 362 -27.54 -14.40 -10.57
C THR A 362 -28.25 -14.39 -9.22
N HIS A 363 -27.55 -14.77 -8.16
CA HIS A 363 -28.04 -14.70 -6.79
C HIS A 363 -26.93 -14.28 -5.82
N LEU A 364 -27.32 -13.79 -4.63
CA LEU A 364 -26.40 -13.54 -3.53
C LEU A 364 -25.75 -14.86 -3.10
N ALA A 365 -24.43 -14.90 -3.01
CA ALA A 365 -23.70 -16.09 -2.59
C ALA A 365 -24.25 -16.66 -1.28
N THR A 366 -24.68 -17.91 -1.35
CA THR A 366 -25.23 -18.65 -0.23
C THR A 366 -24.14 -19.27 0.63
N ASP A 367 -24.49 -19.72 1.82
CA ASP A 367 -23.56 -20.46 2.68
C ASP A 367 -23.02 -21.73 2.01
N ASP A 368 -23.80 -22.36 1.13
CA ASP A 368 -23.37 -23.58 0.46
C ASP A 368 -22.41 -23.28 -0.69
N ASP A 369 -22.59 -22.17 -1.42
CA ASP A 369 -21.62 -21.69 -2.40
C ASP A 369 -20.25 -21.46 -1.73
N TRP A 370 -20.25 -20.75 -0.59
CA TRP A 370 -19.04 -20.50 0.19
C TRP A 370 -18.39 -21.79 0.71
N LYS A 371 -19.17 -22.71 1.27
CA LYS A 371 -18.63 -24.00 1.75
C LYS A 371 -18.00 -24.81 0.61
N MET A 372 -18.63 -24.86 -0.57
CA MET A 372 -18.08 -25.57 -1.72
C MET A 372 -16.76 -24.96 -2.20
N LEU A 373 -16.69 -23.62 -2.20
CA LEU A 373 -15.46 -22.88 -2.50
C LEU A 373 -14.36 -23.16 -1.46
N GLU A 374 -14.70 -23.15 -0.17
CA GLU A 374 -13.77 -23.43 0.93
C GLU A 374 -13.25 -24.87 0.88
N ILE A 375 -14.13 -25.86 0.66
CA ILE A 375 -13.77 -27.27 0.51
C ILE A 375 -12.79 -27.45 -0.66
N TYR A 376 -13.10 -26.85 -1.81
CA TYR A 376 -12.22 -26.90 -2.98
C TYR A 376 -10.86 -26.27 -2.69
N ALA A 377 -10.83 -25.20 -1.89
CA ALA A 377 -9.59 -24.54 -1.52
C ALA A 377 -8.70 -25.36 -0.55
N GLY A 378 -9.24 -26.42 0.06
CA GLY A 378 -8.57 -27.24 1.08
C GLY A 378 -9.07 -26.99 2.50
N GLY A 379 -10.29 -26.47 2.65
CA GLY A 379 -10.91 -26.07 3.92
C GLY A 379 -10.76 -24.57 4.21
N ALA A 380 -11.53 -24.08 5.21
CA ALA A 380 -11.62 -22.65 5.54
C ALA A 380 -10.25 -21.99 5.80
N ASN A 381 -9.30 -22.71 6.40
CA ASN A 381 -7.95 -22.19 6.67
C ASN A 381 -7.18 -21.89 5.39
N ALA A 382 -7.12 -22.87 4.49
CA ALA A 382 -6.47 -22.72 3.19
C ALA A 382 -7.20 -21.72 2.31
N ALA A 383 -8.55 -21.71 2.36
CA ALA A 383 -9.40 -20.78 1.63
C ALA A 383 -9.06 -19.33 1.94
N ALA A 384 -8.78 -19.00 3.20
CA ALA A 384 -8.44 -17.63 3.57
C ALA A 384 -7.24 -17.14 2.76
N GLU A 385 -6.10 -17.85 2.80
CA GLU A 385 -4.92 -17.48 2.01
C GLU A 385 -5.20 -17.48 0.50
N LYS A 386 -5.89 -18.50 -0.01
CA LYS A 386 -6.09 -18.71 -1.45
C LYS A 386 -7.18 -17.86 -2.10
N LEU A 387 -8.00 -17.13 -1.34
CA LEU A 387 -9.08 -16.30 -1.87
C LEU A 387 -8.83 -14.80 -1.69
N ARG A 388 -8.04 -14.40 -0.69
CA ARG A 388 -7.79 -12.99 -0.35
C ARG A 388 -6.93 -12.28 -1.39
N SER A 389 -7.22 -11.00 -1.63
CA SER A 389 -6.46 -10.17 -2.59
C SER A 389 -4.98 -9.99 -2.21
N ASN A 390 -4.67 -9.99 -0.90
CA ASN A 390 -3.32 -9.92 -0.35
C ASN A 390 -2.72 -11.30 0.00
N GLY A 391 -3.48 -12.38 -0.23
CA GLY A 391 -3.01 -13.75 -0.08
C GLY A 391 -2.51 -14.32 -1.41
N SER A 392 -2.49 -15.64 -1.51
CA SER A 392 -2.10 -16.31 -2.75
C SER A 392 -3.17 -16.22 -3.83
N ASP A 393 -4.44 -15.89 -3.55
CA ASP A 393 -5.49 -15.68 -4.58
C ASP A 393 -5.46 -16.71 -5.74
N ASP A 394 -5.27 -18.00 -5.41
CA ASP A 394 -4.93 -19.05 -6.37
C ASP A 394 -6.01 -19.23 -7.46
N TYR A 395 -7.23 -18.82 -7.16
CA TYR A 395 -8.40 -18.97 -8.02
C TYR A 395 -8.79 -17.68 -8.74
N ALA A 396 -8.00 -16.61 -8.59
CA ALA A 396 -8.34 -15.26 -9.04
C ALA A 396 -9.74 -14.82 -8.57
N PHE A 397 -10.11 -15.24 -7.36
CA PHE A 397 -11.37 -14.88 -6.70
C PHE A 397 -11.34 -13.43 -6.21
N THR A 398 -10.15 -12.99 -5.79
CA THR A 398 -9.81 -11.63 -5.40
C THR A 398 -10.80 -11.05 -4.40
N ALA A 399 -10.84 -11.64 -3.21
CA ALA A 399 -11.58 -11.06 -2.11
C ALA A 399 -10.89 -9.77 -1.64
N MET A 400 -11.37 -8.65 -2.17
CA MET A 400 -10.85 -7.32 -1.90
C MET A 400 -11.25 -6.82 -0.52
N PHE A 401 -10.31 -6.20 0.19
CA PHE A 401 -10.51 -5.61 1.51
C PHE A 401 -11.21 -4.24 1.46
N GLY A 402 -12.48 -4.26 1.03
CA GLY A 402 -13.33 -3.07 0.96
C GLY A 402 -13.84 -2.55 2.31
N GLY A 403 -13.50 -3.22 3.42
CA GLY A 403 -13.99 -2.88 4.75
C GLY A 403 -15.51 -3.06 4.92
N TYR A 404 -16.08 -2.28 5.83
CA TYR A 404 -17.53 -2.19 6.05
C TYR A 404 -17.93 -0.80 6.57
N ALA A 405 -19.24 -0.51 6.61
CA ALA A 405 -19.78 0.60 7.38
C ALA A 405 -20.69 0.08 8.50
N ASN A 406 -20.55 0.63 9.71
CA ASN A 406 -21.44 0.27 10.81
C ASN A 406 -22.84 0.86 10.61
N LYS A 407 -23.77 0.57 11.52
CA LYS A 407 -25.16 1.06 11.44
C LYS A 407 -25.34 2.58 11.44
N ASN A 408 -24.31 3.34 11.84
CA ASN A 408 -24.29 4.80 11.78
C ASN A 408 -23.68 5.32 10.47
N GLY A 409 -23.35 4.44 9.52
CA GLY A 409 -22.71 4.79 8.25
C GLY A 409 -21.23 5.18 8.38
N ILE A 410 -20.58 4.82 9.49
CA ILE A 410 -19.14 5.07 9.69
C ILE A 410 -18.37 3.89 9.10
N SER A 411 -17.54 4.18 8.10
CA SER A 411 -16.69 3.22 7.42
C SER A 411 -15.40 2.94 8.20
N VAL A 412 -14.98 1.68 8.28
CA VAL A 412 -13.78 1.25 9.03
C VAL A 412 -13.07 0.10 8.32
N ILE A 413 -11.79 -0.13 8.65
CA ILE A 413 -10.94 -1.27 8.21
C ILE A 413 -10.75 -1.46 6.68
N GLN A 414 -10.87 -0.40 5.87
CA GLN A 414 -10.50 -0.47 4.45
C GLN A 414 -9.03 -0.87 4.32
N GLY A 415 -8.74 -1.77 3.39
CA GLY A 415 -7.39 -2.31 3.17
C GLY A 415 -6.96 -3.35 4.21
N GLU A 416 -7.71 -3.56 5.30
CA GLU A 416 -7.39 -4.52 6.34
C GLU A 416 -8.24 -5.79 6.31
N GLY A 417 -9.51 -5.70 5.88
CA GLY A 417 -10.38 -6.86 5.78
C GLY A 417 -11.64 -6.61 4.97
N ALA A 418 -12.42 -7.66 4.76
CA ALA A 418 -13.72 -7.58 4.11
C ALA A 418 -14.75 -8.49 4.77
N TYR A 419 -15.99 -8.03 4.65
CA TYR A 419 -17.18 -8.76 5.05
C TYR A 419 -18.11 -8.91 3.85
N PHE A 420 -18.67 -10.10 3.70
CA PHE A 420 -19.60 -10.46 2.64
C PHE A 420 -20.90 -10.96 3.23
N TRP A 421 -22.02 -10.32 2.89
CA TRP A 421 -23.32 -10.84 3.29
C TRP A 421 -23.57 -12.22 2.68
N THR A 422 -24.23 -13.10 3.45
CA THR A 422 -24.91 -14.28 2.90
C THR A 422 -26.43 -14.08 3.00
N GLY A 423 -27.18 -14.97 2.34
CA GLY A 423 -28.64 -14.95 2.40
C GLY A 423 -29.24 -15.31 3.76
N ASN A 424 -28.43 -15.80 4.71
CA ASN A 424 -28.91 -16.32 5.99
C ASN A 424 -28.99 -15.23 7.07
N ASP A 425 -29.83 -15.49 8.08
CA ASP A 425 -29.88 -14.71 9.31
C ASP A 425 -30.09 -15.60 10.53
N VAL A 426 -29.78 -15.06 11.71
CA VAL A 426 -29.84 -15.80 12.99
C VAL A 426 -31.10 -15.48 13.81
N GLY A 427 -32.10 -14.83 13.21
CA GLY A 427 -33.43 -14.59 13.81
C GLY A 427 -33.50 -13.54 14.94
N ASP A 428 -32.37 -12.94 15.35
CA ASP A 428 -32.31 -11.97 16.46
C ASP A 428 -32.02 -10.52 16.02
N GLY A 429 -32.25 -10.22 14.74
CA GLY A 429 -31.92 -8.93 14.12
C GLY A 429 -30.53 -8.89 13.48
N ARG A 430 -29.78 -9.99 13.51
CA ARG A 430 -28.48 -10.12 12.83
C ARG A 430 -28.56 -11.04 11.60
N GLY A 431 -27.88 -10.64 10.52
CA GLY A 431 -27.61 -11.47 9.35
C GLY A 431 -26.33 -12.29 9.53
N VAL A 432 -26.04 -13.19 8.59
CA VAL A 432 -24.79 -13.94 8.55
C VAL A 432 -23.85 -13.34 7.51
N ALA A 433 -22.57 -13.20 7.87
CA ALA A 433 -21.54 -12.73 6.97
C ALA A 433 -20.32 -13.65 6.97
N ARG A 434 -19.64 -13.71 5.82
CA ARG A 434 -18.29 -14.27 5.70
C ARG A 434 -17.28 -13.15 5.90
N SER A 435 -16.24 -13.39 6.70
CA SER A 435 -15.19 -12.41 6.95
C SER A 435 -13.81 -12.95 6.64
N MET A 436 -12.97 -12.08 6.09
CA MET A 436 -11.56 -12.34 5.84
C MET A 436 -10.75 -11.07 6.11
N PHE A 437 -9.93 -11.08 7.15
CA PHE A 437 -8.95 -10.01 7.40
C PHE A 437 -7.59 -10.34 6.81
N SER A 438 -6.68 -9.38 6.75
CA SER A 438 -5.33 -9.55 6.23
C SER A 438 -4.51 -10.62 6.97
N THR A 439 -4.76 -10.83 8.26
CA THR A 439 -4.01 -11.75 9.13
C THR A 439 -4.79 -12.98 9.57
N ASP A 440 -6.07 -13.09 9.19
CA ASP A 440 -6.90 -14.21 9.62
C ASP A 440 -6.34 -15.54 9.12
N LYS A 441 -6.54 -16.58 9.92
CA LYS A 441 -6.10 -17.94 9.57
C LYS A 441 -7.16 -18.73 8.83
N GLU A 442 -8.39 -18.22 8.73
CA GLU A 442 -9.54 -18.90 8.14
C GLU A 442 -10.57 -17.92 7.58
N VAL A 443 -11.44 -18.40 6.69
CA VAL A 443 -12.67 -17.69 6.30
C VAL A 443 -13.69 -17.91 7.41
N SER A 444 -14.01 -16.87 8.18
CA SER A 444 -14.91 -17.00 9.32
C SER A 444 -16.36 -16.74 8.92
N THR A 445 -17.29 -17.43 9.59
CA THR A 445 -18.73 -17.13 9.54
C THR A 445 -19.11 -16.39 10.82
N ILE A 446 -19.69 -15.20 10.69
CA ILE A 446 -20.04 -14.38 11.85
C ILE A 446 -21.46 -13.81 11.75
N PRO A 447 -22.17 -13.68 12.89
CA PRO A 447 -23.42 -12.91 12.94
C PRO A 447 -23.13 -11.41 12.98
N VAL A 448 -23.78 -10.63 12.12
CA VAL A 448 -23.61 -9.17 12.01
C VAL A 448 -24.96 -8.47 12.07
N ASP A 449 -25.06 -7.36 12.80
CA ASP A 449 -26.26 -6.51 12.85
C ASP A 449 -26.70 -6.13 11.42
N LYS A 450 -27.97 -6.38 11.08
CA LYS A 450 -28.51 -6.16 9.72
C LYS A 450 -28.44 -4.69 9.26
N GLY A 451 -28.24 -3.75 10.19
CA GLY A 451 -28.01 -2.33 9.90
C GLY A 451 -26.59 -2.01 9.41
N PHE A 452 -25.66 -2.96 9.46
CA PHE A 452 -24.31 -2.76 8.90
C PHE A 452 -24.34 -2.86 7.37
N TRP A 453 -23.31 -2.30 6.74
CA TRP A 453 -23.17 -2.21 5.30
C TRP A 453 -21.94 -3.01 4.89
N LEU A 454 -22.16 -4.15 4.25
CA LEU A 454 -21.12 -5.10 3.89
C LEU A 454 -21.10 -5.32 2.37
N SER A 455 -20.04 -5.91 1.85
CA SER A 455 -19.92 -6.21 0.42
C SER A 455 -20.85 -7.35 0.02
N VAL A 456 -21.17 -7.42 -1.28
CA VAL A 456 -21.96 -8.48 -1.88
C VAL A 456 -21.15 -9.19 -2.96
N ARG A 457 -21.19 -10.53 -2.94
CA ARG A 457 -20.70 -11.40 -4.01
C ARG A 457 -21.88 -12.14 -4.64
N CYS A 458 -22.01 -12.03 -5.95
CA CYS A 458 -23.04 -12.73 -6.70
C CYS A 458 -22.48 -13.97 -7.38
N VAL A 459 -23.32 -14.99 -7.50
CA VAL A 459 -23.06 -16.25 -8.20
C VAL A 459 -24.03 -16.34 -9.38
N VAL A 460 -23.53 -16.71 -10.55
CA VAL A 460 -24.36 -16.90 -11.74
C VAL A 460 -25.15 -18.19 -11.60
N ASN A 461 -26.46 -18.15 -11.87
CA ASN A 461 -27.32 -19.31 -11.82
C ASN A 461 -26.89 -20.30 -12.92
N ASN A 462 -26.92 -21.60 -12.60
CA ASN A 462 -26.62 -22.67 -13.54
C ASN A 462 -27.77 -22.93 -14.53
#